data_AF-A0A7G6VRW9-F1
#
_entry.id   AF-A0A7G6VRW9-F1
#
_cell.length_a   1.000
_cell.length_b   1.000
_cell.length_c   1.000
_cell.angle_alpha   90.00
_cell.angle_beta   90.00
_cell.angle_gamma   90.00
#
_symmetry.space_group_name_H-M   'P 1'
#
loop_
_entity.id
_entity.type
_entity.pdbx_description
1 polymer ?
#
loop_
_entity_poly.entity_id
_entity_poly.type
_entity_poly.pdbx_seq_one_letter_code
_entity_poly.pdbx_strand_id
1 'polypeptide(L)'
;MRKFIVPALAALATFGIAPAAHAEDVEVRVDFSDLDLSQETDVNALKSRVLAEVTETCNDEVPTFSSRLLVRSCIRDAMEQADAQIEAQRSLAMGATDEVG
;
A
#
# COMPACT_ATOMS: atom_id res chain seq x y z
N MET A 1 -20.80 10.53 -49.79
CA MET A 1 -20.92 11.50 -48.67
C MET A 1 -22.11 11.14 -47.81
N ARG A 2 -21.88 10.66 -46.58
CA ARG A 2 -22.67 10.95 -45.36
C ARG A 2 -22.02 10.19 -44.21
N LYS A 3 -21.29 10.95 -43.40
CA LYS A 3 -20.63 10.52 -42.16
C LYS A 3 -21.70 10.35 -41.09
N PHE A 4 -21.78 9.17 -40.48
CA PHE A 4 -22.56 8.95 -39.27
C PHE A 4 -21.72 9.46 -38.09
N ILE A 5 -22.05 10.66 -37.62
CA ILE A 5 -21.50 11.23 -36.39
C ILE A 5 -22.40 10.70 -35.27
N VAL A 6 -21.93 9.70 -34.54
CA VAL A 6 -22.56 9.20 -33.32
C VAL A 6 -22.18 10.15 -32.18
N PRO A 7 -23.14 10.70 -31.41
CA PRO A 7 -22.85 11.54 -30.26
C PRO A 7 -22.59 10.64 -29.05
N ALA A 8 -21.33 10.48 -28.65
CA ALA A 8 -20.99 9.83 -27.39
C ALA A 8 -20.96 10.87 -26.27
N LEU A 9 -22.06 10.96 -25.53
CA LEU A 9 -22.15 11.56 -24.21
C LEU A 9 -21.19 10.84 -23.26
N ALA A 10 -20.00 11.38 -23.04
CA ALA A 10 -19.17 10.99 -21.90
C ALA A 10 -19.57 11.83 -20.70
N ALA A 11 -20.45 11.28 -19.86
CA ALA A 11 -20.76 11.82 -18.56
C ALA A 11 -19.48 11.81 -17.70
N LEU A 12 -18.95 12.98 -17.41
CA LEU A 12 -17.93 13.18 -16.38
C LEU A 12 -18.56 12.88 -15.03
N ALA A 13 -18.44 11.63 -14.58
CA ALA A 13 -18.68 11.28 -13.19
C ALA A 13 -17.57 11.95 -12.35
N THR A 14 -17.84 13.16 -11.87
CA THR A 14 -17.11 13.73 -10.75
C THR A 14 -17.41 12.85 -9.54
N PHE A 15 -16.52 11.89 -9.27
CA PHE A 15 -16.48 11.24 -7.97
C PHE A 15 -16.28 12.34 -6.93
N GLY A 16 -17.32 12.59 -6.14
CA GLY A 16 -17.25 13.50 -5.01
C GLY A 16 -16.18 12.97 -4.07
N ILE A 17 -15.05 13.66 -4.01
CA ILE A 17 -14.05 13.47 -2.98
C ILE A 17 -14.70 13.99 -1.70
N ALA A 18 -15.38 13.11 -0.97
CA ALA A 18 -15.71 13.40 0.41
C ALA A 18 -14.37 13.67 1.12
N PRO A 19 -14.17 14.82 1.77
CA PRO A 19 -13.00 15.01 2.59
C PRO A 19 -13.09 13.96 3.70
N ALA A 20 -12.25 12.93 3.61
CA ALA A 20 -12.00 12.04 4.73
C ALA A 20 -11.53 12.95 5.87
N ALA A 21 -12.24 12.87 6.99
CA ALA A 21 -11.85 13.58 8.20
C ALA A 21 -10.39 13.25 8.50
N HIS A 22 -9.53 14.27 8.47
CA HIS A 22 -8.10 14.17 8.72
C HIS A 22 -7.86 13.65 10.15
N ALA A 23 -7.82 12.33 10.31
CA ALA A 23 -6.75 11.74 11.10
C ALA A 23 -5.49 11.96 10.26
N GLU A 24 -4.44 12.55 10.81
CA GLU A 24 -3.15 12.62 10.11
C GLU A 24 -2.74 11.17 9.80
N ASP A 25 -2.81 10.78 8.53
CA ASP A 25 -2.44 9.45 8.09
C ASP A 25 -0.94 9.27 8.35
N VAL A 26 -0.60 8.33 9.23
CA VAL A 26 0.79 8.04 9.57
C VAL A 26 1.40 7.21 8.45
N GLU A 27 2.24 7.85 7.63
CA GLU A 27 2.92 7.19 6.53
C GLU A 27 4.23 6.53 6.99
N VAL A 28 4.29 5.20 6.91
CA VAL A 28 5.53 4.43 7.10
C VAL A 28 6.18 4.18 5.73
N ARG A 29 7.41 4.67 5.54
CA ARG A 29 8.17 4.52 4.28
C ARG A 29 9.38 3.62 4.51
N VAL A 30 9.41 2.49 3.82
CA VAL A 30 10.51 1.52 3.90
C VAL A 30 11.19 1.42 2.54
N ASP A 31 12.49 1.72 2.49
CA ASP A 31 13.29 1.50 1.28
C ASP A 31 13.52 0.01 1.05
N PHE A 32 13.33 -0.42 -0.19
CA PHE A 32 13.56 -1.79 -0.65
C PHE A 32 14.40 -1.83 -1.92
N SER A 33 15.09 -0.73 -2.24
CA SER A 33 15.90 -0.60 -3.45
C SER A 33 17.08 -1.60 -3.48
N ASP A 34 17.46 -2.13 -2.32
CA ASP A 34 18.48 -3.15 -2.13
C ASP A 34 17.97 -4.61 -2.22
N LEU A 35 16.66 -4.81 -2.40
CA LEU A 35 16.00 -6.11 -2.37
C LEU A 35 15.47 -6.52 -3.75
N ASP A 36 15.61 -7.80 -4.10
CA ASP A 36 15.00 -8.38 -5.28
C ASP A 36 13.67 -9.05 -4.92
N LEU A 37 12.57 -8.33 -5.16
CA LEU A 37 11.22 -8.80 -4.82
C LEU A 37 10.74 -10.03 -5.64
N SER A 38 11.50 -10.46 -6.66
CA SER A 38 11.25 -11.75 -7.31
C SER A 38 11.63 -12.94 -6.42
N GLN A 39 12.52 -12.74 -5.45
CA GLN A 39 13.01 -13.76 -4.53
C GLN A 39 12.21 -13.75 -3.22
N GLU A 40 11.75 -14.93 -2.80
CA GLU A 40 10.96 -15.07 -1.56
C GLU A 40 11.76 -14.68 -0.31
N THR A 41 13.08 -14.90 -0.31
CA THR A 41 13.97 -14.51 0.78
C THR A 41 13.97 -12.99 1.00
N ASP A 42 14.03 -12.22 -0.07
CA ASP A 42 14.07 -10.75 -0.03
C ASP A 42 12.70 -10.17 0.28
N VAL A 43 11.62 -10.80 -0.18
CA VAL A 43 10.25 -10.46 0.26
C VAL A 43 10.10 -10.65 1.78
N ASN A 44 10.61 -11.75 2.33
CA ASN A 44 10.58 -11.98 3.78
C ASN A 44 11.46 -10.98 4.55
N ALA A 45 12.60 -10.57 3.99
CA ALA A 45 13.43 -9.52 4.55
C ALA A 45 12.67 -8.18 4.58
N LEU A 46 12.00 -7.81 3.50
CA LEU A 46 11.16 -6.60 3.43
C LEU A 46 10.03 -6.63 4.46
N LYS A 47 9.29 -7.74 4.55
CA LYS A 47 8.22 -7.91 5.55
C LYS A 47 8.73 -7.73 6.98
N SER A 48 9.93 -8.23 7.27
CA SER A 48 10.54 -8.09 8.59
C SER A 48 10.93 -6.64 8.90
N ARG A 49 11.43 -5.90 7.90
CA ARG A 49 11.73 -4.46 8.03
C ARG A 49 10.47 -3.65 8.28
N VAL A 50 9.43 -3.88 7.47
CA VAL A 50 8.14 -3.23 7.64
C VAL A 50 7.55 -3.50 9.03
N LEU A 51 7.60 -4.74 9.50
CA LEU A 51 7.09 -5.08 10.83
C LEU A 51 7.80 -4.32 11.95
N ALA A 52 9.12 -4.10 11.84
CA ALA A 52 9.87 -3.34 12.83
C ALA A 52 9.41 -1.87 12.87
N GLU A 53 9.34 -1.21 11.71
CA GLU A 53 8.91 0.18 11.56
C GLU A 53 7.45 0.41 11.99
N VAL A 54 6.56 -0.50 11.59
CA VAL A 54 5.15 -0.50 12.01
C VAL A 54 5.03 -0.69 13.51
N THR A 55 5.85 -1.56 14.11
CA THR A 55 5.83 -1.77 15.56
C THR A 55 6.27 -0.52 16.30
N GLU A 56 7.36 0.12 15.88
CA GLU A 56 7.84 1.37 16.47
C GLU A 56 6.77 2.46 16.37
N THR A 57 6.26 2.70 15.16
CA THR A 57 5.21 3.67 14.88
C THR A 57 3.95 3.43 15.72
N CYS A 58 3.45 2.19 15.77
CA CYS A 58 2.26 1.87 16.57
C CYS A 58 2.50 1.98 18.08
N ASN A 59 3.74 1.86 18.58
CA ASN A 59 4.03 2.09 19.99
C ASN A 59 4.11 3.59 20.31
N ASP A 60 4.55 4.41 19.37
CA ASP A 60 4.63 5.87 19.53
C ASP A 60 3.25 6.54 19.39
N GLU A 61 2.46 6.11 18.42
CA GLU A 61 1.12 6.67 18.14
C GLU A 61 0.07 6.24 19.16
N VAL A 62 0.17 4.99 19.67
CA VAL A 62 -0.80 4.49 20.64
C VAL A 62 -0.41 4.98 22.03
N PRO A 63 -1.27 5.76 22.71
CA PRO A 63 -0.94 6.31 24.02
C PRO A 63 -0.55 5.22 25.00
N THR A 64 0.46 5.44 25.87
CA THR A 64 0.96 4.41 26.80
C THR A 64 -0.10 3.85 27.75
N PHE A 65 -1.18 4.60 28.01
CA PHE A 65 -2.32 4.16 28.82
C PHE A 65 -3.33 3.29 28.05
N SER A 66 -3.18 3.18 26.73
CA SER A 66 -4.01 2.35 25.87
C SER A 66 -3.71 0.88 26.07
N SER A 67 -4.71 0.04 25.81
CA SER A 67 -4.58 -1.41 25.93
C SER A 67 -3.57 -1.95 24.91
N ARG A 68 -2.82 -3.00 25.30
CA ARG A 68 -1.99 -3.82 24.38
C ARG A 68 -2.79 -4.34 23.19
N LEU A 69 -4.12 -4.45 23.32
CA LEU A 69 -5.03 -4.80 22.24
C LEU A 69 -5.03 -3.76 21.11
N LEU A 70 -4.92 -2.46 21.44
CA LEU A 70 -4.92 -1.37 20.46
C LEU A 70 -3.61 -1.31 19.67
N VAL A 71 -2.47 -1.49 20.35
CA VAL A 71 -1.16 -1.64 19.68
C VAL A 71 -1.18 -2.85 18.76
N ARG A 72 -1.74 -3.98 19.22
CA ARG A 72 -1.82 -5.20 18.42
C ARG A 72 -2.74 -5.04 17.20
N SER A 73 -3.87 -4.36 17.33
CA SER A 73 -4.74 -4.07 16.18
C SER A 73 -4.08 -3.11 15.20
N CYS A 74 -3.39 -2.07 15.68
CA CYS A 74 -2.62 -1.16 14.84
C CYS A 74 -1.59 -1.91 13.99
N ILE A 75 -0.77 -2.75 14.63
CA ILE A 75 0.26 -3.54 13.92
C ILE A 75 -0.39 -4.48 12.91
N ARG A 76 -1.47 -5.17 13.28
CA ARG A 76 -2.16 -6.10 12.37
C ARG A 76 -2.71 -5.38 11.14
N ASP A 77 -3.44 -4.29 11.36
CA ASP A 77 -4.13 -3.57 10.29
C ASP A 77 -3.12 -2.90 9.35
N ALA A 78 -2.00 -2.38 9.88
CA ALA A 78 -0.90 -1.84 9.10
C ALA A 78 -0.15 -2.94 8.31
N MET A 79 0.09 -4.11 8.91
CA MET A 79 0.73 -5.23 8.21
C MET A 79 -0.13 -5.81 7.10
N GLU A 80 -1.46 -5.85 7.27
CA GLU A 80 -2.38 -6.29 6.22
C GLU A 80 -2.30 -5.37 4.98
N GLN A 81 -2.23 -4.05 5.20
CA GLN A 81 -2.05 -3.08 4.12
C GLN A 81 -0.65 -3.19 3.49
N ALA A 82 0.38 -3.41 4.29
CA ALA A 82 1.73 -3.58 3.79
C ALA A 82 1.88 -4.86 2.95
N ASP A 83 1.27 -5.97 3.36
CA ASP A 83 1.28 -7.22 2.60
C ASP A 83 0.66 -7.03 1.22
N ALA A 84 -0.45 -6.29 1.12
CA ALA A 84 -1.07 -5.95 -0.15
C ALA A 84 -0.15 -5.11 -1.05
N GLN A 85 0.59 -4.16 -0.47
CA GLN A 85 1.54 -3.33 -1.21
C GLN A 85 2.77 -4.14 -1.67
N ILE A 86 3.31 -5.01 -0.82
CA ILE A 86 4.44 -5.88 -1.15
C ILE A 86 4.05 -6.83 -2.29
N GLU A 87 2.86 -7.42 -2.25
CA GLU A 87 2.38 -8.29 -3.33
C GLU A 87 2.17 -7.50 -4.64
N ALA A 88 1.64 -6.28 -4.57
CA ALA A 88 1.52 -5.41 -5.73
C ALA A 88 2.91 -5.12 -6.35
N GLN A 89 3.90 -4.75 -5.54
CA GLN A 89 5.27 -4.52 -6.00
C GLN A 89 5.92 -5.79 -6.57
N ARG A 90 5.67 -6.94 -5.95
CA ARG A 90 6.14 -8.25 -6.43
C ARG A 90 5.53 -8.60 -7.78
N SER A 91 4.24 -8.38 -7.97
CA SER A 91 3.57 -8.62 -9.26
C SER A 91 4.13 -7.74 -10.38
N LEU A 92 4.51 -6.49 -10.06
CA LEU A 92 5.19 -5.59 -10.98
C LEU A 92 6.61 -6.06 -11.29
N ALA A 93 7.37 -6.50 -10.29
CA ALA A 93 8.72 -7.02 -10.48
C ALA A 93 8.73 -8.30 -11.36
N MET A 94 7.76 -9.19 -11.16
CA MET A 94 7.60 -10.40 -11.97
C MET A 94 7.08 -10.10 -13.38
N GLY A 95 6.11 -9.18 -13.54
CA GLY A 95 5.60 -8.80 -14.86
C GLY A 95 6.60 -8.01 -15.70
N ALA A 96 7.47 -7.21 -15.07
CA ALA A 96 8.52 -6.46 -15.75
C ALA A 96 9.61 -7.38 -16.36
N THR A 97 9.78 -8.60 -15.84
CA THR A 97 10.74 -9.55 -16.41
C THR A 97 10.27 -10.20 -17.72
N ASP A 98 8.97 -10.16 -18.04
CA ASP A 98 8.42 -10.77 -19.26
C ASP A 98 8.46 -9.86 -20.50
N GLU A 99 8.65 -8.54 -20.34
CA GLU A 99 8.67 -7.58 -21.47
C GLU A 99 10.08 -7.35 -22.07
N VAL A 100 11.11 -8.04 -21.58
CA VAL A 100 12.51 -7.95 -22.07
C VAL A 100 12.98 -9.30 -22.65
N GLY A 101 12.10 -9.99 -23.37
CA GLY A 101 12.38 -11.26 -24.08
C GLY A 101 12.24 -11.15 -25.59
#